data_AF-A0A965JN83-F1
#
_entry.id   AF-A0A965JN83-F1
#
_cell.length_a   1.000
_cell.length_b   1.000
_cell.length_c   1.000
_cell.angle_alpha   90.00
_cell.angle_beta   90.00
_cell.angle_gamma   90.00
#
_symmetry.space_group_name_H-M   'P 1'
#
loop_
_entity.id
_entity.type
_entity.pdbx_description
1 polymer ?
#
loop_
_entity_poly.entity_id
_entity_poly.type
_entity_poly.pdbx_seq_one_letter_code
_entity_poly.pdbx_strand_id
1 'polypeptide(L)'
;MNYLLLLSLSLILFSCSQKDEKFCACIKESESLNTLNQKILRGDIINTESIKEVKDQINRKKDACKDYEYMIGSEMLELKKSCE
;
A
#
# COMPACT_ATOMS: atom_id res chain seq x y z
N MET A 1 -45.58 13.06 9.67
CA MET A 1 -44.96 11.73 9.87
C MET A 1 -44.29 11.16 8.60
N ASN A 2 -43.90 12.01 7.63
CA ASN A 2 -43.23 11.56 6.39
C ASN A 2 -41.78 12.09 6.21
N TYR A 3 -41.35 13.09 6.99
CA TYR A 3 -40.00 13.67 6.84
C TYR A 3 -38.90 12.91 7.61
N LEU A 4 -39.28 12.16 8.65
CA LEU A 4 -38.34 11.35 9.45
C LEU A 4 -37.80 10.13 8.67
N LEU A 5 -38.58 9.61 7.71
CA LEU A 5 -38.18 8.53 6.80
C LEU A 5 -37.25 9.00 5.68
N LEU A 6 -37.27 10.30 5.35
CA LEU A 6 -36.40 10.90 4.33
C LEU A 6 -34.99 11.21 4.86
N LEU A 7 -34.85 11.42 6.17
CA LEU A 7 -33.57 11.75 6.80
C LEU A 7 -32.68 10.51 7.03
N SER A 8 -33.26 9.32 7.14
CA SER A 8 -32.53 8.07 7.36
C SER A 8 -31.96 7.47 6.06
N LEU A 9 -32.50 7.84 4.89
CA LEU A 9 -32.09 7.28 3.60
C LEU A 9 -30.82 7.95 3.02
N SER A 10 -30.46 9.15 3.46
CA SER A 10 -29.30 9.90 2.97
C SER A 10 -27.95 9.47 3.59
N LEU A 11 -27.95 8.72 4.69
CA LEU A 11 -26.73 8.25 5.37
C LEU A 11 -26.10 7.00 4.75
N ILE A 12 -26.78 6.34 3.81
CA ILE A 12 -26.31 5.06 3.22
C ILE A 12 -25.38 5.29 2.01
N LEU A 13 -25.18 6.54 1.56
CA LEU A 13 -24.34 6.85 0.39
C LEU A 13 -22.86 7.12 0.69
N PHE A 14 -22.40 6.98 1.94
CA PHE A 14 -20.98 7.09 2.29
C PHE A 14 -20.20 5.77 2.15
N SER A 15 -20.56 4.91 1.18
CA SER A 15 -19.66 3.83 0.75
C SER A 15 -18.59 4.39 -0.19
N CYS A 16 -17.80 5.35 0.29
CA CYS A 16 -16.48 5.55 -0.25
C CYS A 16 -15.63 4.39 0.27
N SER A 17 -15.07 3.58 -0.62
CA SER A 17 -14.05 2.59 -0.27
C SER A 17 -12.99 3.27 0.59
N GLN A 18 -13.01 3.02 1.90
CA GLN A 18 -12.01 3.60 2.79
C GLN A 18 -10.66 3.01 2.41
N LYS A 19 -9.71 3.89 2.11
CA LYS A 19 -8.33 3.54 1.85
C LYS A 19 -7.76 2.81 3.06
N ASP A 20 -7.26 1.59 2.85
CA ASP A 20 -6.47 0.91 3.87
C ASP A 20 -5.07 1.52 3.91
N GLU A 21 -4.87 2.49 4.81
CA GLU A 21 -3.61 3.21 4.95
C GLU A 21 -2.41 2.29 5.28
N LYS A 22 -2.64 1.18 5.99
CA LYS A 22 -1.56 0.22 6.28
C LYS A 22 -1.17 -0.55 5.01
N PHE A 23 -2.15 -0.98 4.23
CA PHE A 23 -1.90 -1.64 2.96
C PHE A 23 -1.18 -0.70 1.99
N CYS A 24 -1.61 0.56 1.92
CA CYS A 24 -0.97 1.54 1.05
C CYS A 24 0.46 1.89 1.51
N ALA A 25 0.74 1.88 2.81
CA ALA A 25 2.11 1.97 3.32
C ALA A 25 2.97 0.76 2.89
N CYS A 26 2.42 -0.46 2.94
CA CYS A 26 3.09 -1.65 2.40
C CYS A 26 3.41 -1.51 0.90
N ILE A 27 2.43 -1.07 0.10
CA ILE A 27 2.62 -0.83 -1.34
C ILE A 27 3.73 0.19 -1.59
N LYS A 28 3.73 1.30 -0.83
CA LYS A 28 4.75 2.35 -0.96
C LYS A 28 6.17 1.84 -0.67
N GLU A 29 6.37 1.09 0.41
CA GLU A 29 7.68 0.50 0.71
C GLU A 29 8.11 -0.52 -0.35
N SER A 30 7.16 -1.29 -0.89
CA SER A 30 7.42 -2.25 -1.98
C SER A 30 7.84 -1.56 -3.28
N GLU A 31 7.17 -0.47 -3.67
CA GLU A 31 7.48 0.30 -4.88
C GLU A 31 8.81 1.04 -4.75
N SER A 32 9.09 1.58 -3.57
CA SER A 32 10.35 2.23 -3.28
C SER A 32 11.51 1.22 -3.33
N LEU A 33 11.33 0.00 -2.79
CA LEU A 33 12.35 -1.07 -2.89
C LEU A 33 12.58 -1.48 -4.34
N ASN A 34 11.50 -1.61 -5.12
CA ASN A 34 11.59 -1.93 -6.54
C ASN A 34 12.37 -0.85 -7.31
N THR A 35 12.12 0.43 -7.01
CA THR A 35 12.84 1.56 -7.61
C THR A 35 14.33 1.52 -7.28
N LEU A 36 14.67 1.27 -6.01
CA LEU A 36 16.07 1.15 -5.58
C LEU A 36 16.78 -0.01 -6.27
N ASN A 37 16.13 -1.17 -6.33
CA ASN A 37 16.66 -2.35 -7.04
C ASN A 37 16.85 -2.09 -8.53
N GLN A 38 15.94 -1.37 -9.19
CA GLN A 38 16.11 -1.00 -10.60
C GLN A 38 17.34 -0.12 -10.84
N LYS A 39 17.60 0.86 -9.96
CA LYS A 39 18.82 1.69 -10.03
C LYS A 39 20.09 0.85 -9.87
N ILE A 40 20.08 -0.11 -8.93
CA ILE A 40 21.19 -1.03 -8.72
C ILE A 40 21.42 -1.93 -9.95
N LEU A 41 20.35 -2.52 -10.49
CA LEU A 41 20.44 -3.40 -11.67
C LEU A 41 20.95 -2.68 -12.93
N ARG A 42 20.66 -1.38 -13.06
CA ARG A 42 21.20 -0.53 -14.13
C ARG A 42 22.64 -0.10 -13.91
N GLY A 43 23.19 -0.32 -12.71
CA GLY A 43 24.53 0.13 -12.34
C GLY A 43 24.59 1.59 -11.88
N ASP A 44 23.45 2.27 -11.67
CA ASP A 44 23.40 3.70 -11.41
C ASP A 44 24.01 4.10 -10.04
N ILE A 45 23.95 3.21 -9.05
CA ILE A 45 24.27 3.54 -7.64
C ILE A 45 25.03 2.46 -6.86
N ILE A 46 25.69 1.50 -7.50
CA ILE A 46 26.31 0.35 -6.80
C ILE A 46 27.47 0.79 -5.90
N ASN A 47 27.22 0.89 -4.59
CA ASN A 47 28.22 1.16 -3.56
C ASN A 47 27.80 0.56 -2.20
N THR A 48 28.66 0.68 -1.18
CA THR A 48 28.39 0.11 0.16
C THR A 48 27.15 0.72 0.82
N GLU A 49 26.88 2.01 0.59
CA GLU A 49 25.72 2.71 1.14
C GLU A 49 24.42 2.22 0.50
N SER A 50 24.39 2.03 -0.82
CA SER A 50 23.22 1.50 -1.52
C SER A 50 22.86 0.09 -1.06
N ILE A 51 23.86 -0.75 -0.74
CA ILE A 51 23.63 -2.10 -0.18
C ILE A 51 22.97 -2.00 1.20
N LYS A 52 23.42 -1.06 2.05
CA LYS A 52 22.80 -0.83 3.35
C LYS A 52 21.37 -0.32 3.20
N GLU A 53 21.15 0.62 2.28
CA GLU A 53 19.82 1.18 2.00
C GLU A 53 18.83 0.10 1.55
N VAL A 54 19.26 -0.83 0.68
CA VAL A 54 18.44 -1.99 0.28
C VAL A 54 18.05 -2.84 1.48
N LYS A 55 19.00 -3.15 2.37
CA LYS A 55 18.71 -3.95 3.57
C LYS A 55 17.72 -3.25 4.49
N ASP A 56 17.93 -1.96 4.76
CA ASP A 56 17.04 -1.17 5.60
C ASP A 56 15.63 -1.11 4.99
N GLN A 57 15.55 -1.03 3.66
CA GLN A 57 14.29 -0.99 2.95
C GLN A 57 13.55 -2.33 2.89
N ILE A 58 14.28 -3.45 2.80
CA ILE A 58 13.71 -4.79 2.96
C ILE A 58 13.05 -4.92 4.34
N ASN A 59 13.69 -4.43 5.39
CA ASN A 59 13.14 -4.47 6.75
C ASN A 59 11.88 -3.60 6.86
N ARG A 60 11.90 -2.36 6.35
CA ARG A 60 10.70 -1.49 6.33
C ARG A 60 9.54 -2.12 5.59
N LYS A 61 9.80 -2.70 4.40
CA LYS A 61 8.78 -3.42 3.63
C LYS A 61 8.22 -4.59 4.44
N LYS A 62 9.08 -5.41 5.06
CA LYS A 62 8.65 -6.56 5.86
C LYS A 62 7.73 -6.14 7.01
N ASP A 63 8.09 -5.07 7.72
CA ASP A 63 7.29 -4.57 8.83
C ASP A 63 5.95 -3.97 8.38
N ALA A 64 5.97 -3.19 7.30
CA ALA A 64 4.77 -2.58 6.73
C ALA A 64 3.80 -3.61 6.13
N CYS A 65 4.33 -4.68 5.54
CA CYS A 65 3.56 -5.69 4.82
C CYS A 65 3.18 -6.93 5.66
N LYS A 66 3.55 -6.99 6.94
CA LYS A 66 3.39 -8.19 7.78
C LYS A 66 1.95 -8.73 7.83
N ASP A 67 0.95 -7.84 7.81
CA ASP A 67 -0.47 -8.20 7.93
C ASP A 67 -1.03 -8.73 6.59
N TYR A 68 -0.26 -8.61 5.50
CA TYR A 68 -0.68 -8.92 4.13
C TYR A 68 0.16 -10.03 3.47
N GLU A 69 1.17 -10.59 4.17
CA GLU A 69 2.12 -11.57 3.60
C GLU A 69 1.45 -12.80 2.97
N TYR A 70 0.32 -13.23 3.53
CA TYR A 70 -0.44 -14.41 3.08
C TYR A 70 -1.66 -14.07 2.23
N MET A 71 -1.85 -12.79 1.89
CA MET A 71 -2.96 -12.38 1.04
C MET A 71 -2.71 -12.81 -0.40
N ILE A 72 -3.77 -13.32 -1.06
CA ILE A 72 -3.64 -13.76 -2.45
C ILE A 72 -3.50 -12.56 -3.40
N GLY A 73 -2.77 -12.75 -4.50
CA GLY A 73 -2.46 -11.67 -5.43
C GLY A 73 -3.68 -10.93 -5.97
N SER A 74 -4.81 -11.63 -6.21
CA SER A 74 -6.05 -10.99 -6.66
C SER A 74 -6.65 -10.05 -5.61
N GLU A 75 -6.63 -10.44 -4.33
CA GLU A 75 -7.12 -9.59 -3.23
C GLU A 75 -6.22 -8.37 -3.04
N MET A 76 -4.90 -8.54 -3.13
CA MET A 76 -3.95 -7.43 -3.11
C MET A 76 -4.19 -6.43 -4.25
N LEU A 77 -4.48 -6.93 -5.45
CA LEU A 77 -4.76 -6.07 -6.60
C LEU A 77 -6.03 -5.25 -6.42
N GLU A 78 -7.08 -5.83 -5.83
CA GLU A 78 -8.30 -5.09 -5.51
C GLU A 78 -8.05 -4.01 -4.45
N LEU A 79 -7.33 -4.33 -3.37
CA LEU A 79 -6.99 -3.33 -2.34
C LEU A 79 -6.10 -2.21 -2.89
N LYS A 80 -5.18 -2.55 -3.80
CA LYS A 80 -4.26 -1.57 -4.41
C LYS A 80 -4.99 -0.47 -5.18
N LYS A 81 -6.15 -0.76 -5.79
CA LYS A 81 -6.96 0.24 -6.52
C LYS A 81 -7.38 1.42 -5.65
N SER A 82 -7.43 1.23 -4.32
CA SER A 82 -7.82 2.27 -3.36
C SER A 82 -6.65 3.09 -2.81
N CYS A 83 -5.41 2.84 -3.26
CA CYS A 83 -4.24 3.55 -2.78
C CYS A 83 -3.93 4.86 -3.53
N GLU A 84 -4.64 5.12 -4.63
CA GLU A 84 -4.55 6.30 -5.51
C GLU A 84 -5.75 7.24 -5.32
#